data_AF-A0A661QHR3-F1
#
_entry.id   AF-A0A661QHR3-F1
#
_cell.length_a   1.000
_cell.length_b   1.000
_cell.length_c   1.000
_cell.angle_alpha   90.00
_cell.angle_beta   90.00
_cell.angle_gamma   90.00
#
_symmetry.space_group_name_H-M   'P 1'
#
loop_
_entity.id
_entity.type
_entity.pdbx_description
1 polymer ?
#
loop_
_entity_poly.entity_id
_entity_poly.type
_entity_poly.pdbx_seq_one_letter_code
_entity_poly.pdbx_strand_id
1 'polypeptide(L)'
;MAALKTPWYDKAVEALKLNGKGERTQQAYARHVRKLIEFYNGKDPDRITEDELKNYFIHRQDVDKWQPNTMRICYSAIKLFYLHVVQRDWHLLKVIKAPREKRLPSVLSREEVDRIL
;
A
#
# COMPACT_ATOMS: atom_id res chain seq x y z
N MET A 1 -20.42 2.79 -7.71
CA MET A 1 -19.13 3.39 -7.30
C MET A 1 -18.27 3.58 -8.53
N ALA A 2 -18.21 4.80 -9.07
CA ALA A 2 -17.41 5.08 -10.26
C ALA A 2 -15.95 4.80 -9.95
N ALA A 3 -15.37 3.79 -10.59
CA ALA A 3 -13.93 3.59 -10.56
C ALA A 3 -13.31 4.84 -11.17
N LEU A 4 -12.59 5.63 -10.36
CA LEU A 4 -11.67 6.64 -10.85
C LEU A 4 -10.71 5.95 -11.83
N LYS A 5 -11.05 5.98 -13.13
CA LYS A 5 -10.18 5.54 -14.24
C LYS A 5 -9.10 6.59 -14.39
N THR A 6 -8.18 6.64 -13.43
CA THR A 6 -6.97 7.43 -13.58
C THR A 6 -5.94 6.59 -14.34
N PRO A 7 -5.18 7.17 -15.29
CA PRO A 7 -4.14 6.45 -16.05
C PRO A 7 -3.03 5.88 -15.15
N TRP A 8 -3.01 6.30 -13.89
CA TRP A 8 -2.06 5.88 -12.86
C TRP A 8 -2.25 4.43 -12.41
N TYR A 9 -3.46 3.89 -12.47
CA TYR A 9 -3.70 2.48 -12.13
C TYR A 9 -2.95 1.55 -13.07
N ASP A 10 -3.12 1.75 -14.38
CA ASP A 10 -2.50 0.90 -15.40
C ASP A 10 -0.97 1.03 -15.38
N LYS A 11 -0.46 2.26 -15.27
CA LYS A 11 0.99 2.51 -15.12
C LYS A 11 1.57 1.83 -13.87
N ALA A 12 0.85 1.86 -12.75
CA ALA A 12 1.28 1.19 -11.52
C ALA A 12 1.30 -0.34 -11.70
N VAL A 13 0.26 -0.91 -12.30
CA VAL A 13 0.18 -2.36 -12.58
C VAL A 13 1.28 -2.79 -13.54
N GLU A 14 1.55 -2.02 -14.60
CA GLU A 14 2.62 -2.29 -15.57
C GLU A 14 3.99 -2.28 -14.89
N ALA A 15 4.31 -1.25 -14.10
CA ALA A 15 5.57 -1.18 -13.36
C ALA A 15 5.73 -2.35 -12.38
N LEU A 16 4.64 -2.80 -11.76
CA LEU A 16 4.65 -3.95 -10.85
C LEU A 16 4.82 -5.30 -11.57
N LYS A 17 4.25 -5.43 -12.77
CA LYS A 17 4.48 -6.59 -13.65
C LYS A 17 5.94 -6.67 -14.09
N LEU A 18 6.53 -5.54 -14.51
CA LEU A 18 7.95 -5.47 -14.88
C LEU A 18 8.87 -5.84 -13.70
N ASN A 19 8.46 -5.54 -12.47
CA ASN A 19 9.15 -5.94 -11.24
C ASN A 19 8.86 -7.39 -10.77
N GLY A 20 8.20 -8.21 -11.60
CA GLY A 20 7.92 -9.62 -11.31
C GLY A 20 6.96 -9.87 -10.14
N LYS A 21 6.14 -8.88 -9.74
CA LYS A 21 5.19 -9.06 -8.64
C LYS A 21 4.01 -9.92 -9.07
N GLY A 22 3.55 -10.82 -8.19
CA GLY A 22 2.35 -11.62 -8.44
C GLY A 22 1.08 -10.77 -8.52
N GLU A 23 0.06 -11.28 -9.22
CA GLU A 23 -1.17 -10.53 -9.52
C GLU A 23 -1.87 -9.95 -8.27
N ARG A 24 -1.96 -10.74 -7.19
CA ARG A 24 -2.54 -10.26 -5.92
C ARG A 24 -1.81 -9.05 -5.36
N THR A 25 -0.48 -9.02 -5.48
CA THR A 25 0.34 -7.88 -5.04
C THR A 25 0.10 -6.67 -5.94
N GLN A 26 0.00 -6.85 -7.25
CA GLN A 26 -0.31 -5.78 -8.20
C GLN A 26 -1.63 -5.10 -7.84
N GLN A 27 -2.68 -5.90 -7.63
CA GLN A 27 -4.01 -5.40 -7.25
C GLN A 27 -3.97 -4.68 -5.91
N ALA A 28 -3.30 -5.23 -4.89
CA ALA A 28 -3.20 -4.60 -3.58
C ALA A 28 -2.50 -3.24 -3.67
N TYR A 29 -1.41 -3.15 -4.40
CA TYR A 29 -0.64 -1.91 -4.53
C TYR A 29 -1.42 -0.85 -5.30
N ALA A 30 -2.01 -1.23 -6.43
CA ALA A 30 -2.82 -0.30 -7.24
C ALA A 30 -4.05 0.21 -6.45
N ARG A 31 -4.63 -0.61 -5.57
CA ARG A 31 -5.69 -0.16 -4.64
C ARG A 31 -5.19 0.89 -3.65
N HIS A 32 -3.97 0.78 -3.13
CA HIS A 32 -3.40 1.79 -2.22
C HIS A 32 -3.09 3.10 -2.94
N VAL A 33 -2.58 3.06 -4.17
CA VAL A 33 -2.38 4.26 -5.00
C VAL A 33 -3.72 4.95 -5.26
N ARG A 34 -4.76 4.19 -5.62
CA ARG A 34 -6.11 4.74 -5.79
C ARG A 34 -6.63 5.41 -4.51
N LYS A 35 -6.41 4.81 -3.33
CA LYS A 35 -6.82 5.39 -2.03
C LYS A 35 -6.09 6.69 -1.69
N LEU A 36 -4.85 6.87 -2.16
CA LEU A 36 -4.11 8.12 -2.04
C LEU A 36 -4.76 9.21 -2.92
N ILE A 37 -5.04 8.89 -4.18
CA ILE A 37 -5.70 9.81 -5.12
C ILE A 37 -7.08 10.22 -4.60
N GLU A 38 -7.88 9.26 -4.13
CA GLU A 38 -9.20 9.52 -3.54
C GLU A 38 -9.11 10.43 -2.31
N PHE A 39 -8.09 10.27 -1.47
CA PHE A 39 -7.89 11.10 -0.28
C PHE A 39 -7.64 12.58 -0.63
N TYR A 40 -6.94 12.84 -1.73
CA TYR A 40 -6.73 14.19 -2.25
C TYR A 40 -7.75 14.58 -3.34
N ASN A 41 -8.98 14.07 -3.26
CA ASN A 41 -10.08 14.44 -4.15
C ASN A 41 -9.78 14.28 -5.65
N GLY A 42 -9.03 13.24 -6.03
CA GLY A 42 -8.67 13.01 -7.43
C GLY A 42 -7.43 13.78 -7.91
N LYS A 43 -6.71 14.45 -7.00
CA LYS A 43 -5.43 15.11 -7.32
C LYS A 43 -4.48 14.11 -7.98
N ASP A 44 -3.83 14.57 -9.05
CA ASP A 44 -2.84 13.78 -9.75
C ASP A 44 -1.68 13.43 -8.79
N PRO A 45 -1.26 12.16 -8.69
CA PRO A 45 -0.10 11.76 -7.89
C PRO A 45 1.17 12.54 -8.18
N ASP A 46 1.36 13.04 -9.40
CA ASP A 46 2.51 13.88 -9.76
C ASP A 46 2.44 15.29 -9.12
N ARG A 47 1.29 15.74 -8.64
CA ARG A 47 1.12 17.03 -7.94
C ARG A 47 1.10 16.88 -6.43
N ILE A 48 1.09 15.65 -5.92
CA ILE A 48 1.21 15.40 -4.49
C ILE A 48 2.64 15.74 -4.05
N THR A 49 2.77 16.51 -2.98
CA THR A 49 4.07 16.89 -2.40
C THR A 49 4.55 15.87 -1.37
N GLU A 50 5.83 15.95 -0.98
CA GLU A 50 6.38 15.09 0.08
C GLU A 50 5.65 15.31 1.42
N ASP A 51 5.34 16.56 1.77
CA ASP A 51 4.59 16.90 2.99
C ASP A 51 3.16 16.40 2.97
N GLU A 52 2.47 16.51 1.82
CA GLU A 52 1.16 15.90 1.65
C GLU A 52 1.25 14.38 1.84
N LEU A 53 2.20 13.72 1.18
CA LEU A 53 2.37 12.28 1.33
C LEU A 53 2.65 11.87 2.80
N LYS A 54 3.43 12.66 3.53
CA LYS A 54 3.66 12.46 4.97
C LYS A 54 2.34 12.59 5.75
N ASN A 55 1.57 13.64 5.50
CA ASN A 55 0.28 13.88 6.17
C ASN A 55 -0.72 12.76 5.86
N TYR A 56 -0.73 12.23 4.63
CA TYR A 56 -1.53 11.08 4.26
C TYR A 56 -1.19 9.86 5.12
N PHE A 57 0.09 9.55 5.31
CA PHE A 57 0.49 8.41 6.13
C PHE A 57 0.10 8.58 7.60
N ILE A 58 0.30 9.77 8.16
CA ILE A 58 -0.12 10.10 9.52
C ILE A 58 -1.64 9.94 9.65
N HIS A 59 -2.41 10.44 8.69
CA HIS A 59 -3.86 10.28 8.68
C HIS A 59 -4.30 8.82 8.66
N ARG A 60 -3.72 7.99 7.77
CA ARG A 60 -4.07 6.55 7.69
C ARG A 60 -3.71 5.81 8.99
N GLN A 61 -2.67 6.25 9.69
CA GLN A 61 -2.23 5.66 10.95
C GLN A 61 -3.12 6.10 12.13
N ASP A 62 -3.37 7.39 12.28
CA ASP A 62 -3.96 7.93 13.51
C ASP A 62 -5.49 8.08 13.42
N VAL A 63 -6.00 8.40 12.23
CA VAL A 63 -7.44 8.60 11.99
C VAL A 63 -8.09 7.30 11.56
N ASP A 64 -7.63 6.69 10.46
CA ASP A 64 -8.22 5.43 9.97
C ASP A 64 -7.80 4.20 10.77
N LYS A 65 -6.76 4.33 11.61
CA LYS A 65 -6.24 3.26 12.48
C LYS A 65 -5.96 1.97 11.71
N TRP A 66 -5.34 2.09 10.54
CA TRP A 66 -4.99 0.93 9.74
C TRP A 66 -4.04 0.01 10.50
N GLN A 67 -4.32 -1.29 10.41
CA GLN A 67 -3.49 -2.31 11.02
C GLN A 67 -2.04 -2.24 10.51
N PRO A 68 -1.04 -2.60 11.32
CA PRO A 68 0.38 -2.54 10.95
C PRO A 68 0.71 -3.17 9.60
N ASN A 69 0.14 -4.35 9.31
CA ASN A 69 0.36 -5.03 8.03
C ASN A 69 -0.26 -4.26 6.85
N THR A 70 -1.42 -3.63 7.02
CA THR A 70 -2.05 -2.78 6.02
C THR A 70 -1.20 -1.54 5.74
N MET A 71 -0.68 -0.89 6.79
CA MET A 71 0.26 0.23 6.64
C MET A 71 1.53 -0.19 5.91
N ARG A 72 2.06 -1.39 6.19
CA ARG A 72 3.22 -1.93 5.48
C ARG A 72 3.00 -2.09 3.98
N ILE A 73 1.86 -2.64 3.59
CA ILE A 73 1.49 -2.80 2.18
C ILE A 73 1.33 -1.41 1.54
N CYS A 74 0.68 -0.48 2.23
CA CYS A 74 0.53 0.91 1.78
C CYS A 74 1.88 1.60 1.54
N TYR A 75 2.79 1.56 2.51
CA TYR A 75 4.13 2.15 2.41
C TYR A 75 4.92 1.56 1.24
N SER A 76 4.91 0.24 1.12
CA SER A 76 5.62 -0.45 0.04
C SER A 76 5.04 -0.11 -1.33
N ALA A 77 3.72 0.00 -1.43
CA ALA A 77 3.02 0.35 -2.66
C ALA A 77 3.33 1.76 -3.12
N ILE A 78 3.18 2.73 -2.22
CA ILE A 78 3.42 4.15 -2.51
C ILE A 78 4.90 4.40 -2.80
N LYS A 79 5.81 3.77 -2.04
CA LYS A 79 7.25 3.87 -2.31
C LYS A 79 7.61 3.39 -3.70
N LEU A 80 7.16 2.19 -4.09
CA LEU A 80 7.44 1.64 -5.42
C LEU A 80 6.83 2.52 -6.52
N PHE A 81 5.58 2.96 -6.33
CA PHE A 81 4.90 3.83 -7.27
C PHE A 81 5.65 5.15 -7.50
N TYR A 82 6.01 5.88 -6.43
CA TYR A 82 6.73 7.14 -6.61
C TYR A 82 8.15 6.94 -7.15
N LEU A 83 8.85 5.88 -6.74
CA LEU A 83 10.22 5.65 -7.20
C LEU A 83 10.29 5.22 -8.68
N HIS A 84 9.37 4.37 -9.13
CA HIS A 84 9.46 3.76 -10.46
C HIS A 84 8.47 4.30 -11.49
N VAL A 85 7.31 4.82 -11.07
CA VAL A 85 6.27 5.32 -11.99
C VAL A 85 6.34 6.83 -12.12
N VAL A 86 6.36 7.55 -11.00
CA VAL A 86 6.44 9.02 -10.99
C VAL A 86 7.89 9.51 -11.05
N GLN A 87 8.85 8.62 -10.73
CA GLN A 87 10.29 8.90 -10.71
C GLN A 87 10.69 10.02 -9.74
N ARG A 88 10.18 9.97 -8.50
CA ARG A 88 10.52 10.86 -7.39
C ARG A 88 11.19 10.11 -6.25
N ASP A 89 12.42 10.53 -5.91
CA ASP A 89 13.16 10.02 -4.76
C ASP A 89 13.13 11.03 -3.60
N TRP A 90 12.11 10.91 -2.76
CA TRP A 90 11.94 11.72 -1.55
C TRP A 90 12.64 11.11 -0.34
N HIS A 91 13.11 11.96 0.57
CA HIS A 91 13.74 11.51 1.82
C HIS A 91 12.76 10.70 2.67
N LEU A 92 11.49 11.12 2.70
CA LEU A 92 10.39 10.43 3.35
C LEU A 92 10.34 8.93 3.00
N LEU A 93 10.57 8.55 1.74
CA LEU A 93 10.53 7.15 1.29
C LEU A 93 11.68 6.29 1.83
N LYS A 94 12.73 6.92 2.35
CA LYS A 94 13.88 6.28 3.03
C LYS A 94 13.63 6.17 4.53
N VAL A 95 12.90 7.12 5.11
CA VAL A 95 12.60 7.18 6.54
C VAL A 95 11.43 6.29 6.94
N ILE A 96 10.40 6.18 6.10
CA ILE A 96 9.21 5.39 6.42
C ILE A 96 9.59 3.92 6.61
N LYS A 97 9.32 3.41 7.82
CA LYS A 97 9.41 2.00 8.17
C LYS A 97 8.06 1.51 8.67
N ALA A 98 7.58 0.43 8.08
CA ALA A 98 6.45 -0.27 8.66
C ALA A 98 6.91 -1.08 9.89
N PRO A 99 6.21 -0.99 11.03
CA PRO A 99 6.48 -1.88 12.14
C PRO A 99 6.22 -3.34 11.70
N ARG A 100 7.15 -4.24 12.04
CA ARG A 100 7.01 -5.67 11.76
C ARG A 100 6.12 -6.30 12.83
N GLU A 101 4.92 -6.72 12.45
CA GLU A 101 4.05 -7.49 13.34
C GLU A 101 4.68 -8.86 13.59
N LYS A 102 4.93 -9.20 14.85
CA LYS A 102 5.37 -10.54 15.27
C LYS A 102 4.14 -11.30 15.74
N ARG A 103 3.62 -12.20 14.90
CA ARG A 103 2.57 -13.16 15.31
C ARG A 103 3.24 -14.43 15.79
N LEU A 104 2.78 -14.94 16.93
CA LEU A 104 3.16 -16.27 17.39
C LEU A 104 2.43 -17.29 16.51
N PRO A 105 3.11 -18.35 16.02
CA PRO A 105 2.43 -19.42 15.31
C PRO A 105 1.44 -20.09 16.26
N SER A 106 0.15 -20.09 15.90
CA SER A 106 -0.86 -20.91 16.56
C SER A 106 -0.74 -22.33 16.01
N VAL A 107 -0.34 -23.27 16.85
CA VAL A 107 -0.40 -24.71 16.54
C VAL A 107 -1.70 -25.27 17.10
N LEU A 108 -2.41 -26.05 16.28
CA LEU A 108 -3.64 -26.72 16.71
C LEU A 108 -3.30 -27.89 17.63
N SER A 109 -4.14 -28.14 18.64
CA SER A 109 -4.08 -29.37 19.43
C SER A 109 -4.59 -30.57 18.61
N ARG A 110 -4.28 -31.79 19.04
CA ARG A 110 -4.77 -33.01 18.34
C ARG A 110 -6.30 -33.05 18.34
N GLU A 111 -6.91 -32.66 19.45
CA GLU A 111 -8.37 -32.60 19.63
C GLU A 111 -9.03 -31.51 18.76
N GLU A 112 -8.31 -30.44 18.41
CA GLU A 112 -8.78 -29.43 17.45
C GLU A 112 -8.70 -29.94 16.02
N VAL A 113 -7.67 -30.73 15.68
CA VAL A 113 -7.55 -31.38 14.37
C VAL A 113 -8.68 -32.40 14.17
N ASP A 114 -8.94 -33.24 15.16
CA ASP A 114 -9.99 -34.28 15.09
C ASP A 114 -11.42 -33.70 14.98
N ARG A 115 -11.62 -32.43 15.36
CA ARG A 115 -12.91 -31.73 15.21
C ARG A 115 -13.10 -31.04 13.85
N ILE A 116 -12.03 -30.86 13.09
CA ILE A 116 -12.06 -30.23 11.76
C ILE A 116 -12.15 -31.28 10.65
N LEU A 117 -11.63 -32.50 10.90
CA LEU A 117 -11.70 -33.66 10.00
C LEU A 117 -13.08 -34.35 10.08
#